data_AF-A0A7S1MF72-F1
#
_entry.id   AF-A0A7S1MF72-F1
#
_cell.length_a   1.000
_cell.length_b   1.000
_cell.length_c   1.000
_cell.angle_alpha   90.00
_cell.angle_beta   90.00
_cell.angle_gamma   90.00
#
_symmetry.space_group_name_H-M   'P 1'
#
loop_
_entity.id
_entity.type
_entity.pdbx_description
1 polymer ?
#
loop_
_entity_poly.entity_id
_entity_poly.type
_entity_poly.pdbx_seq_one_letter_code
_entity_poly.pdbx_strand_id
1 'polypeptide(L)'
;AASVALPPARVLRRPHARLSLLRTEDPCTCVLSQDACTCTEATRLMNCIVDACTSGKCACEPGTLRDNCVSVAGTCSNLDMRCEQEKAECMDEEQSRSLPEANLTDAQRLVADRYAELRDLKEERCRLKLALDDGWLNAKKQLKAVEDKIERDTEYLTAIGQPLPEMHCEKDFEEWSEPSEPSSEPSGVKAAVDGAPAEAGAQHSAGEAQNEAAGPNTATGEEGAEKQSSSPKQGRSSTLRIFLILFVFAGALSVIFCAMRTARS
;
A
#
# COMPACT_ATOMS: atom_id res chain seq x y z
N ALA A 1 -37.80 45.50 -44.27
CA ALA A 1 -36.49 44.85 -44.08
C ALA A 1 -35.59 45.82 -43.32
N ALA A 2 -35.36 45.56 -42.03
CA ALA A 2 -34.42 46.34 -41.22
C ALA A 2 -33.52 45.33 -40.49
N SER A 3 -32.30 45.15 -40.99
CA SER A 3 -31.24 44.38 -40.33
C SER A 3 -30.70 45.19 -39.15
N VAL A 4 -30.97 44.73 -37.94
CA VAL A 4 -30.35 45.27 -36.72
C VAL A 4 -29.03 44.53 -36.51
N ALA A 5 -27.92 45.24 -36.71
CA ALA A 5 -26.58 44.74 -36.43
C ALA A 5 -26.33 44.73 -34.91
N LEU A 6 -26.05 43.55 -34.36
CA LEU A 6 -25.59 43.37 -32.98
C LEU A 6 -24.09 43.72 -32.86
N PRO A 7 -23.66 44.42 -31.79
CA PRO A 7 -22.26 44.75 -31.56
C PRO A 7 -21.44 43.52 -31.10
N PRO A 8 -20.12 43.50 -31.37
CA PRO A 8 -19.24 42.42 -30.96
C PRO A 8 -19.06 42.37 -29.43
N ALA A 9 -19.18 41.16 -28.87
CA ALA A 9 -18.94 40.89 -27.45
C ALA A 9 -17.49 41.23 -27.07
N ARG A 10 -17.32 42.14 -26.10
CA ARG A 10 -16.02 42.44 -25.50
C ARG A 10 -15.66 41.35 -24.50
N VAL A 11 -14.63 40.56 -24.80
CA VAL A 11 -13.99 39.63 -23.86
C VAL A 11 -13.28 40.46 -22.78
N LEU A 12 -13.87 40.52 -21.60
CA LEU A 12 -13.22 41.10 -20.43
C LEU A 12 -12.13 40.14 -19.93
N ARG A 13 -10.87 40.46 -20.23
CA ARG A 13 -9.72 39.83 -19.59
C ARG A 13 -9.75 40.15 -18.10
N ARG A 14 -9.93 39.12 -17.25
CA ARG A 14 -9.85 39.24 -15.79
C ARG A 14 -8.42 39.59 -15.38
N PRO A 15 -8.20 40.57 -14.49
CA PRO A 15 -6.87 40.84 -13.95
C PRO A 15 -6.44 39.65 -13.08
N HIS A 16 -5.23 39.14 -13.33
CA HIS A 16 -4.57 38.14 -12.48
C HIS A 16 -4.41 38.72 -11.07
N ALA A 17 -5.15 38.17 -10.12
CA ALA A 17 -5.02 38.49 -8.71
C ALA A 17 -3.61 38.10 -8.24
N ARG A 18 -2.92 39.04 -7.60
CA ARG A 18 -1.62 38.83 -6.95
C ARG A 18 -1.81 37.85 -5.79
N LEU A 19 -1.25 36.64 -5.88
CA LEU A 19 -1.18 35.71 -4.76
C LEU A 19 0.08 35.98 -3.94
N SER A 20 -0.13 36.23 -2.65
CA SER A 20 0.92 36.32 -1.63
C SER A 20 0.84 35.07 -0.77
N LEU A 21 1.97 34.38 -0.64
CA LEU A 21 2.13 33.15 0.13
C LEU A 21 2.31 33.52 1.61
N LEU A 22 1.20 33.74 2.31
CA LEU A 22 1.18 33.88 3.77
C LEU A 22 0.31 32.76 4.35
N ARG A 23 0.95 31.92 5.15
CA ARG A 23 0.39 30.71 5.76
C ARG A 23 -0.40 31.10 7.00
N THR A 24 -1.51 31.78 6.80
CA THR A 24 -2.61 31.91 7.77
C THR A 24 -3.92 32.01 6.98
N GLU A 25 -4.98 31.46 7.58
CA GLU A 25 -6.40 31.79 7.37
C GLU A 25 -7.22 30.83 6.48
N ASP A 26 -8.11 30.10 7.16
CA ASP A 26 -9.19 29.21 6.72
C ASP A 26 -8.89 27.77 6.23
N PRO A 27 -9.37 26.72 6.96
CA PRO A 27 -9.22 25.32 6.56
C PRO A 27 -10.02 24.96 5.29
N CYS A 28 -10.83 25.89 4.79
CA CYS A 28 -11.69 25.72 3.63
C CYS A 28 -11.13 26.35 2.35
N THR A 29 -9.92 26.90 2.41
CA THR A 29 -9.29 27.57 1.26
C THR A 29 -8.10 26.74 0.77
N CYS A 30 -8.31 26.05 -0.34
CA CYS A 30 -7.27 25.29 -1.03
C CYS A 30 -6.79 26.10 -2.23
N VAL A 31 -5.48 26.38 -2.30
CA VAL A 31 -4.89 27.23 -3.34
C VAL A 31 -3.84 26.43 -4.10
N LEU A 32 -3.87 26.52 -5.42
CA LEU A 32 -2.83 25.98 -6.29
C LEU A 32 -1.68 26.99 -6.36
N SER A 33 -0.46 26.53 -6.11
CA SER A 33 0.76 27.33 -6.25
C SER A 33 0.87 27.86 -7.68
N GLN A 34 1.14 29.17 -7.85
CA GLN A 34 0.98 29.89 -9.13
C GLN A 34 1.73 29.32 -10.34
N ASP A 35 2.82 28.59 -10.11
CA ASP A 35 3.75 28.17 -11.17
C ASP A 35 3.85 26.64 -11.31
N ALA A 36 2.95 25.88 -10.67
CA ALA A 36 3.05 24.42 -10.63
C ALA A 36 1.82 23.73 -11.21
N CYS A 37 1.74 23.70 -12.55
CA CYS A 37 0.90 22.74 -13.28
C CYS A 37 1.61 21.37 -13.33
N THR A 38 1.85 20.77 -12.16
CA THR A 38 2.38 19.42 -12.00
C THR A 38 1.30 18.53 -11.37
N CYS A 39 1.28 17.21 -11.65
CA CYS A 39 0.30 16.35 -10.97
C CYS A 39 0.45 16.43 -9.46
N THR A 40 1.68 16.49 -8.94
CA THR A 40 1.90 16.53 -7.50
C THR A 40 1.14 17.68 -6.84
N GLU A 41 1.18 18.87 -7.43
CA GLU A 41 0.48 20.05 -6.88
C GLU A 41 -1.03 20.02 -7.18
N ALA A 42 -1.45 19.49 -8.34
CA ALA A 42 -2.86 19.27 -8.63
C ALA A 42 -3.52 18.26 -7.67
N THR A 43 -2.88 17.12 -7.44
CA THR A 43 -3.32 16.09 -6.47
C THR A 43 -3.31 16.65 -5.05
N ARG A 44 -2.31 17.46 -4.69
CA ARG A 44 -2.27 18.13 -3.38
C ARG A 44 -3.46 19.06 -3.18
N LEU A 45 -3.86 19.81 -4.22
CA LEU A 45 -5.05 20.65 -4.16
C LEU A 45 -6.31 19.81 -3.96
N MET A 46 -6.47 18.72 -4.72
CA MET A 46 -7.63 17.83 -4.61
C MET A 46 -7.71 17.19 -3.22
N ASN A 47 -6.59 16.73 -2.67
CA ASN A 47 -6.52 16.18 -1.31
C ASN A 47 -6.89 17.22 -0.25
N CYS A 48 -6.44 18.47 -0.39
CA CYS A 48 -6.86 19.56 0.49
C CYS A 48 -8.38 19.74 0.49
N ILE A 49 -9.02 19.69 -0.69
CA ILE A 49 -10.49 19.84 -0.80
C ILE A 49 -11.18 18.65 -0.12
N VAL A 50 -10.73 17.43 -0.38
CA VAL A 50 -11.28 16.22 0.27
C VAL A 50 -11.14 16.30 1.79
N ASP A 51 -9.97 16.67 2.30
CA ASP A 51 -9.73 16.81 3.74
C ASP A 51 -10.59 17.91 4.36
N ALA A 52 -10.72 19.05 3.68
CA ALA A 52 -11.57 20.16 4.13
C ALA A 52 -13.05 19.73 4.22
N CYS A 53 -13.57 19.04 3.20
CA CYS A 53 -14.95 18.56 3.18
C CYS A 53 -15.21 17.44 4.18
N THR A 54 -14.31 16.46 4.29
CA THR A 54 -14.44 15.33 5.23
C THR A 54 -14.26 15.76 6.68
N SER A 55 -13.55 16.87 6.94
CA SER A 55 -13.41 17.42 8.29
C SER A 55 -14.73 17.91 8.90
N GLY A 56 -15.77 18.15 8.08
CA GLY A 56 -17.03 18.75 8.49
C GLY A 56 -16.93 20.22 8.92
N LYS A 57 -15.74 20.84 8.79
CA LYS A 57 -15.52 22.26 9.12
C LYS A 57 -15.92 23.19 7.97
N CYS A 58 -16.07 22.65 6.77
CA CYS A 58 -16.36 23.37 5.55
C CYS A 58 -17.67 22.89 4.94
N ALA A 59 -18.50 23.83 4.47
CA ALA A 59 -19.72 23.50 3.75
C ALA A 59 -19.36 23.17 2.29
N CYS A 60 -19.32 21.89 1.96
CA CYS A 60 -19.05 21.40 0.62
C CYS A 60 -20.34 20.91 -0.06
N GLU A 61 -20.60 21.39 -1.27
CA GLU A 61 -21.71 20.92 -2.09
C GLU A 61 -21.30 19.64 -2.87
N PRO A 62 -22.20 18.67 -3.09
CA PRO A 62 -21.92 17.53 -3.95
C PRO A 62 -21.45 17.98 -5.34
N GLY A 63 -20.32 17.44 -5.79
CA GLY A 63 -19.71 17.83 -7.07
C GLY A 63 -18.63 18.92 -6.95
N THR A 64 -18.45 19.56 -5.79
CA THR A 64 -17.38 20.55 -5.57
C THR A 64 -16.00 20.00 -5.96
N LEU A 65 -15.69 18.73 -5.62
CA LEU A 65 -14.42 18.10 -5.97
C LEU A 65 -14.25 17.99 -7.50
N ARG A 66 -15.26 17.48 -8.20
CA ARG A 66 -15.25 17.34 -9.66
C ARG A 66 -15.08 18.69 -10.35
N ASP A 67 -15.82 19.70 -9.92
CA ASP A 67 -15.81 21.01 -10.56
C ASP A 67 -14.46 21.72 -10.35
N ASN A 68 -13.85 21.58 -9.18
CA ASN A 68 -12.48 22.03 -8.94
C ASN A 68 -11.46 21.25 -9.80
N CYS A 69 -11.61 19.93 -9.91
CA CYS A 69 -10.77 19.11 -10.78
C CYS A 69 -10.84 19.56 -12.25
N VAL A 70 -12.04 19.76 -12.79
CA VAL A 70 -12.24 20.25 -14.17
C VAL A 70 -11.65 21.65 -14.34
N SER A 71 -11.76 22.51 -13.32
CA SER A 71 -11.15 23.84 -13.36
C SER A 71 -9.62 23.78 -13.42
N VAL A 72 -8.98 22.88 -12.66
CA VAL A 72 -7.53 22.68 -12.70
C VAL A 72 -7.11 22.10 -14.06
N ALA A 73 -7.82 21.09 -14.55
CA ALA A 73 -7.59 20.48 -15.85
C ALA A 73 -7.67 21.51 -16.99
N GLY A 74 -8.64 22.44 -16.94
CA GLY A 74 -8.78 23.51 -17.92
C GLY A 74 -7.72 24.62 -17.78
N THR A 75 -7.15 24.80 -16.59
CA THR A 75 -6.10 25.81 -16.34
C THR A 75 -4.71 25.29 -16.73
N CYS A 76 -4.46 24.00 -16.50
CA CYS A 76 -3.19 23.34 -16.75
C CYS A 76 -3.27 22.46 -18.00
N SER A 77 -2.97 23.04 -19.17
CA SER A 77 -3.06 22.35 -20.47
C SER A 77 -2.12 21.16 -20.65
N ASN A 78 -1.14 20.99 -19.76
CA ASN A 78 -0.15 19.92 -19.77
C ASN A 78 -0.47 18.78 -18.78
N LEU A 79 -1.60 18.83 -18.09
CA LEU A 79 -2.04 17.79 -17.17
C LEU A 79 -3.25 17.06 -17.75
N ASP A 80 -3.19 15.74 -17.77
CA ASP A 80 -4.37 14.91 -18.05
C ASP A 80 -5.01 14.51 -16.72
N MET A 81 -6.16 15.10 -16.41
CA MET A 81 -6.89 14.90 -15.16
C MET A 81 -8.17 14.12 -15.43
N ARG A 82 -8.38 13.02 -14.71
CA ARG A 82 -9.66 12.30 -14.67
C ARG A 82 -10.49 12.76 -13.49
N CYS A 83 -11.55 13.50 -13.80
CA CYS A 83 -12.43 14.13 -12.80
C CYS A 83 -13.74 13.34 -12.66
N GLU A 84 -13.89 12.62 -11.56
CA GLU A 84 -15.11 11.92 -11.17
C GLU A 84 -15.81 12.64 -10.00
N GLN A 85 -17.00 12.19 -9.61
CA GLN A 85 -17.80 12.88 -8.59
C GLN A 85 -17.14 12.83 -7.19
N GLU A 86 -16.47 11.73 -6.87
CA GLU A 86 -15.83 11.48 -5.57
C GLU A 86 -14.31 11.28 -5.66
N LYS A 87 -13.75 11.36 -6.88
CA LYS A 87 -12.34 11.06 -7.14
C LYS A 87 -11.76 12.01 -8.19
N ALA A 88 -10.51 12.40 -8.00
CA ALA A 88 -9.73 13.12 -8.99
C ALA A 88 -8.38 12.44 -9.13
N GLU A 89 -8.05 11.98 -10.33
CA GLU A 89 -6.76 11.37 -10.64
C GLU A 89 -6.01 12.24 -11.63
N CYS A 90 -4.70 12.37 -11.43
CA CYS A 90 -3.82 13.04 -12.37
C CYS A 90 -2.91 12.01 -13.02
N MET A 91 -2.86 12.00 -14.35
CA MET A 91 -2.00 11.12 -15.14
C MET A 91 -0.75 11.90 -15.55
N ASP A 92 0.35 11.73 -14.80
CA ASP A 92 1.64 12.26 -15.22
C ASP A 92 2.12 11.47 -16.45
N GLU A 93 2.44 12.17 -17.54
CA GLU A 93 3.12 11.56 -18.70
C GLU A 93 4.47 10.92 -18.30
N GLU A 94 5.08 11.38 -17.21
CA GLU A 94 6.34 10.85 -16.73
C GLU A 94 6.17 9.51 -16.02
N GLN A 95 5.10 9.31 -15.25
CA GLN A 95 4.80 8.04 -14.60
C GLN A 95 4.40 6.94 -15.60
N SER A 96 3.85 7.34 -16.76
CA SER A 96 3.60 6.45 -17.89
C SER A 96 4.83 6.21 -18.78
N ARG A 97 5.91 7.00 -18.64
CA ARG A 97 7.20 6.82 -19.34
C ARG A 97 8.31 6.22 -18.47
N SER A 98 8.21 6.28 -17.14
CA SER A 98 9.29 5.88 -16.21
C SER A 98 9.26 4.43 -15.75
N LEU A 99 8.33 3.61 -16.23
CA LEU A 99 8.45 2.16 -16.14
C LEU A 99 8.34 1.58 -17.55
N PRO A 100 9.39 0.91 -18.08
CA PRO A 100 9.25 0.02 -19.21
C PRO A 100 8.45 -1.23 -18.79
N GLU A 101 7.25 -1.06 -18.24
CA GLU A 101 6.27 -2.13 -17.96
C GLU A 101 5.59 -2.65 -19.23
N ALA A 102 5.83 -1.99 -20.37
CA ALA A 102 5.16 -2.29 -21.63
C ALA A 102 5.62 -3.58 -22.31
N ASN A 103 6.60 -4.32 -21.77
CA ASN A 103 7.03 -5.61 -22.32
C ASN A 103 7.30 -6.70 -21.27
N LEU A 104 6.82 -6.55 -20.03
CA LEU A 104 6.82 -7.67 -19.08
C LEU A 104 5.64 -8.59 -19.44
N THR A 105 5.95 -9.84 -19.72
CA THR A 105 4.94 -10.90 -19.85
C THR A 105 4.18 -11.06 -18.53
N ASP A 106 2.92 -11.49 -18.59
CA ASP A 106 2.12 -11.74 -17.36
C ASP A 106 2.82 -12.71 -16.40
N ALA A 107 3.60 -13.65 -16.94
CA ALA A 107 4.44 -14.55 -16.16
C ALA A 107 5.52 -13.81 -15.36
N GLN A 108 6.20 -12.84 -15.97
CA GLN A 108 7.22 -12.05 -15.26
C GLN A 108 6.62 -11.15 -14.20
N ARG A 109 5.42 -10.60 -14.44
CA ARG A 109 4.68 -9.82 -13.43
C ARG A 109 4.33 -10.68 -12.23
N LEU A 110 3.79 -11.88 -12.47
CA LEU A 110 3.47 -12.82 -11.40
C LEU A 110 4.71 -13.20 -10.55
N VAL A 111 5.87 -13.40 -11.20
CA VAL A 111 7.12 -13.67 -10.50
C VAL A 111 7.57 -12.46 -9.66
N ALA A 112 7.49 -11.25 -10.22
CA ALA A 112 7.81 -10.02 -9.49
C ALA A 112 6.91 -9.82 -8.26
N ASP A 113 5.60 -10.06 -8.41
CA ASP A 113 4.62 -9.99 -7.33
C ASP A 113 4.95 -11.01 -6.21
N ARG A 114 5.35 -12.24 -6.58
CA ARG A 114 5.77 -13.25 -5.60
C ARG A 114 7.03 -12.86 -4.84
N TYR A 115 8.00 -12.23 -5.49
CA TYR A 115 9.17 -11.71 -4.79
C TYR A 115 8.83 -10.55 -3.84
N ALA A 116 7.87 -9.70 -4.22
CA ALA A 116 7.39 -8.64 -3.33
C ALA A 116 6.69 -9.24 -2.10
N GLU A 117 5.81 -10.24 -2.29
CA GLU A 117 5.13 -10.93 -1.17
C GLU A 117 6.13 -11.63 -0.25
N LEU A 118 7.15 -12.31 -0.78
CA LEU A 118 8.20 -12.95 0.03
C LEU A 118 9.01 -11.95 0.86
N ARG A 119 9.23 -10.74 0.35
CA ARG A 119 9.90 -9.67 1.10
C ARG A 119 9.08 -9.24 2.31
N ASP A 120 7.79 -8.98 2.10
CA ASP A 120 6.88 -8.58 3.18
C ASP A 120 6.74 -9.69 4.22
N LEU A 121 6.62 -10.96 3.77
CA LEU A 121 6.56 -12.12 4.66
C LEU A 121 7.86 -12.30 5.46
N LYS A 122 9.04 -12.02 4.87
CA LYS A 122 10.32 -12.05 5.59
C LYS A 122 10.31 -11.05 6.75
N GLU A 123 9.93 -9.80 6.49
CA GLU A 123 9.84 -8.76 7.52
C GLU A 123 8.85 -9.14 8.62
N GLU A 124 7.66 -9.62 8.23
CA GLU A 124 6.64 -10.06 9.17
C GLU A 124 7.13 -11.20 10.06
N ARG A 125 7.77 -12.22 9.47
CA ARG A 125 8.35 -13.35 10.20
C ARG A 125 9.38 -12.87 11.21
N CYS A 126 10.25 -11.92 10.84
CA CYS A 126 11.28 -11.40 11.74
C CYS A 126 10.69 -10.61 12.91
N ARG A 127 9.66 -9.79 12.64
CA ARG A 127 8.90 -9.11 13.69
C ARG A 127 8.22 -10.10 14.64
N LEU A 128 7.66 -11.19 14.11
CA LEU A 128 6.98 -12.22 14.91
C LEU A 128 7.96 -13.06 15.74
N LYS A 129 9.17 -13.32 15.25
CA LYS A 129 10.25 -13.93 16.05
C LYS A 129 10.60 -13.07 17.26
N LEU A 130 10.79 -11.77 17.06
CA LEU A 130 11.04 -10.84 18.17
C LEU A 130 9.87 -10.81 19.17
N ALA A 131 8.63 -10.76 18.69
CA ALA A 131 7.46 -10.79 19.56
C ALA A 131 7.33 -12.12 20.33
N LEU A 132 7.74 -13.24 19.73
CA LEU A 132 7.76 -14.54 20.39
C LEU A 132 8.78 -14.55 21.54
N ASP A 133 9.98 -14.00 21.32
CA ASP A 133 11.03 -13.86 22.33
C ASP A 133 10.58 -12.95 23.49
N ASP A 134 9.79 -11.92 23.19
CA ASP A 134 9.15 -11.03 24.18
C ASP A 134 7.96 -11.68 24.91
N GLY A 135 7.60 -12.92 24.59
CA GLY A 135 6.54 -13.67 25.28
C GLY A 135 5.11 -13.35 24.82
N TRP A 136 4.92 -12.87 23.59
CA TRP A 136 3.58 -12.63 23.05
C TRP A 136 2.86 -13.94 22.74
N LEU A 137 1.75 -14.20 23.45
CA LEU A 137 1.05 -15.50 23.43
C LEU A 137 0.54 -15.94 22.06
N ASN A 138 0.29 -15.01 21.13
CA ASN A 138 -0.20 -15.31 19.78
C ASN A 138 0.91 -15.34 18.71
N ALA A 139 2.12 -14.91 19.04
CA ALA A 139 3.20 -14.76 18.06
C ALA A 139 3.56 -16.10 17.42
N LYS A 140 3.59 -17.20 18.19
CA LYS A 140 3.92 -18.54 17.66
C LYS A 140 2.97 -19.02 16.57
N LYS A 141 1.65 -18.82 16.76
CA LYS A 141 0.65 -19.24 15.78
C LYS A 141 0.76 -18.42 14.50
N GLN A 142 0.96 -17.11 14.63
CA GLN A 142 1.13 -16.21 13.48
C GLN A 142 2.43 -16.52 12.75
N LEU A 143 3.53 -16.75 13.49
CA LEU A 143 4.83 -17.10 12.94
C LEU A 143 4.75 -18.33 12.05
N LYS A 144 4.11 -19.40 12.55
CA LYS A 144 3.89 -20.62 11.77
C LYS A 144 3.09 -20.34 10.49
N ALA A 145 2.03 -19.55 10.56
CA ALA A 145 1.22 -19.23 9.38
C ALA A 145 2.00 -18.43 8.32
N VAL A 146 2.92 -17.57 8.74
CA VAL A 146 3.83 -16.84 7.83
C VAL A 146 4.89 -17.77 7.25
N GLU A 147 5.47 -18.66 8.06
CA GLU A 147 6.42 -19.69 7.60
C GLU A 147 5.78 -20.62 6.55
N ASP A 148 4.55 -21.08 6.76
CA ASP A 148 3.81 -21.92 5.81
C ASP A 148 3.55 -21.18 4.47
N LYS A 149 3.41 -19.84 4.48
CA LYS A 149 3.28 -19.05 3.24
C LYS A 149 4.60 -18.93 2.51
N ILE A 150 5.68 -18.62 3.25
CA ILE A 150 7.03 -18.53 2.72
C ILE A 150 7.40 -19.84 2.02
N GLU A 151 7.17 -20.99 2.68
CA GLU A 151 7.46 -22.31 2.12
C GLU A 151 6.75 -22.51 0.78
N ARG A 152 5.42 -22.29 0.71
CA ARG A 152 4.65 -22.40 -0.53
C ARG A 152 5.16 -21.52 -1.66
N ASP A 153 5.49 -20.26 -1.38
CA ASP A 153 5.97 -19.33 -2.40
C ASP A 153 7.39 -19.69 -2.86
N THR A 154 8.27 -20.14 -1.95
CA THR A 154 9.61 -20.62 -2.32
C THR A 154 9.57 -21.93 -3.12
N GLU A 155 8.67 -22.86 -2.80
CA GLU A 155 8.44 -24.07 -3.58
C GLU A 155 7.95 -23.74 -4.99
N TYR A 156 7.02 -22.79 -5.12
CA TYR A 156 6.56 -22.30 -6.41
C TYR A 156 7.70 -21.73 -7.25
N LEU A 157 8.51 -20.84 -6.69
CA LEU A 157 9.67 -20.25 -7.38
C LEU A 157 10.70 -21.31 -7.79
N THR A 158 10.94 -22.31 -6.92
CA THR A 158 11.82 -23.44 -7.22
C THR A 158 11.29 -24.26 -8.39
N ALA A 159 9.98 -24.53 -8.42
CA ALA A 159 9.34 -25.31 -9.48
C ALA A 159 9.44 -24.65 -10.87
N ILE A 160 9.50 -23.31 -10.92
CA ILE A 160 9.72 -22.54 -12.14
C ILE A 160 11.20 -22.18 -12.40
N GLY A 161 12.12 -22.70 -11.59
CA GLY A 161 13.57 -22.50 -11.76
C GLY A 161 14.07 -21.09 -11.48
N GLN A 162 13.36 -20.33 -10.65
CA GLN A 162 13.76 -18.97 -10.26
C GLN A 162 14.69 -19.02 -9.03
N PRO A 163 15.64 -18.05 -8.90
CA PRO A 163 16.55 -18.01 -7.76
C PRO A 163 15.79 -17.71 -6.45
N LEU A 164 16.22 -18.34 -5.36
CA LEU A 164 15.59 -18.13 -4.05
C LEU A 164 16.27 -16.97 -3.31
N PRO A 165 15.49 -16.06 -2.72
CA PRO A 165 16.03 -14.99 -1.91
C PRO A 165 16.43 -15.53 -0.54
N GLU A 166 17.40 -14.89 0.11
CA GLU A 166 17.78 -15.22 1.47
C GLU A 166 16.67 -14.89 2.47
N MET A 167 16.19 -15.91 3.18
CA MET A 167 15.13 -15.81 4.16
C MET A 167 15.69 -15.90 5.58
N HIS A 168 16.78 -15.21 5.93
CA HIS A 168 17.23 -15.02 7.32
C HIS A 168 16.98 -13.58 7.79
N CYS A 169 16.75 -13.36 9.09
CA CYS A 169 16.34 -12.04 9.59
C CYS A 169 17.46 -11.02 9.68
N GLU A 170 18.69 -11.51 9.70
CA GLU A 170 19.91 -10.73 9.88
C GLU A 170 20.51 -10.26 8.55
N LYS A 171 19.96 -10.72 7.43
CA LYS A 171 20.47 -10.48 6.07
C LYS A 171 19.45 -9.75 5.22
N ASP A 172 19.93 -9.02 4.23
CA ASP A 172 19.07 -8.31 3.27
C ASP A 172 18.39 -9.29 2.30
N PHE A 173 17.24 -8.90 1.75
CA PHE A 173 16.48 -9.72 0.80
C PHE A 173 17.18 -9.82 -0.57
N GLU A 174 18.10 -8.89 -0.86
CA GLU A 174 18.81 -8.80 -2.15
C GLU A 174 20.02 -9.74 -2.25
N GLU A 175 20.34 -10.48 -1.18
CA GLU A 175 21.33 -11.55 -1.22
C GLU A 175 20.67 -12.80 -1.83
N TRP A 176 20.87 -12.99 -3.14
CA TRP A 176 20.37 -14.14 -3.88
C TRP A 176 21.26 -15.35 -3.64
N SER A 177 20.64 -16.49 -3.32
CA SER A 177 21.36 -17.76 -3.38
C SER A 177 21.42 -18.18 -4.84
N GLU A 178 22.63 -18.29 -5.40
CA GLU A 178 22.79 -18.97 -6.68
C GLU A 178 22.21 -20.37 -6.53
N PRO A 179 21.32 -20.83 -7.43
CA PRO A 179 20.84 -22.19 -7.37
C PRO A 179 22.07 -23.09 -7.38
N SER A 180 22.26 -23.86 -6.32
CA SER A 180 23.38 -24.79 -6.24
C SER A 180 23.33 -25.62 -7.50
N GLU A 181 24.35 -25.47 -8.36
CA GLU A 181 24.42 -26.25 -9.59
C GLU A 181 24.16 -27.69 -9.19
N PRO A 182 23.21 -28.40 -9.84
CA PRO A 182 22.85 -29.74 -9.45
C PRO A 182 24.14 -30.55 -9.43
N SER A 183 24.62 -30.84 -8.22
CA SER A 183 25.96 -31.36 -8.02
C SER A 183 26.07 -32.59 -8.89
N SER A 184 26.84 -32.48 -9.97
CA SER A 184 27.03 -33.54 -10.95
C SER A 184 27.92 -34.64 -10.38
N GLU A 185 28.11 -34.69 -9.06
CA GLU A 185 28.70 -35.84 -8.39
C GLU A 185 27.71 -37.00 -8.51
N PRO A 186 28.04 -38.07 -9.26
CA PRO A 186 27.22 -39.26 -9.30
C PRO A 186 27.22 -39.85 -7.90
N SER A 187 26.15 -39.57 -7.14
CA SER A 187 25.85 -40.26 -5.90
C SER A 187 25.80 -41.74 -6.24
N GLY A 188 26.86 -42.45 -5.85
CA GLY A 188 27.04 -43.86 -6.10
C GLY A 188 25.95 -44.65 -5.37
N VAL A 189 24.79 -44.76 -6.01
CA VAL A 189 23.76 -45.72 -5.64
C VAL A 189 24.37 -47.10 -5.87
N LYS A 190 24.98 -47.65 -4.83
CA LYS A 190 25.17 -49.09 -4.71
C LYS A 190 23.77 -49.69 -4.65
N ALA A 191 23.29 -50.12 -5.81
CA ALA A 191 22.17 -51.02 -5.94
C ALA A 191 22.50 -52.30 -5.15
N ALA A 192 21.96 -52.42 -3.95
CA ALA A 192 21.78 -53.68 -3.27
C ALA A 192 20.32 -54.08 -3.46
N VAL A 193 20.14 -54.93 -4.47
CA VAL A 193 18.98 -55.76 -4.75
C VAL A 193 18.85 -56.79 -3.62
N ASP A 194 17.65 -56.94 -3.08
CA ASP A 194 16.94 -58.22 -2.81
C ASP A 194 15.99 -58.12 -1.61
N GLY A 195 14.73 -58.53 -1.82
CA GLY A 195 13.85 -58.92 -0.72
C GLY A 195 12.40 -58.44 -0.82
N ALA A 196 11.65 -58.95 -1.79
CA ALA A 196 10.19 -59.03 -1.68
C ALA A 196 9.83 -60.01 -0.54
N PRO A 197 8.69 -59.77 0.17
CA PRO A 197 7.57 -60.67 -0.10
C PRO A 197 6.21 -59.98 -0.20
N ALA A 198 5.32 -60.75 -0.83
CA ALA A 198 3.94 -60.48 -1.14
C ALA A 198 2.97 -60.65 0.06
N GLU A 199 1.70 -60.41 -0.24
CA GLU A 199 0.47 -60.65 0.55
C GLU A 199 0.07 -59.53 1.52
N ALA A 200 -1.18 -59.14 1.72
CA ALA A 200 -2.47 -59.35 1.05
C ALA A 200 -3.49 -58.48 1.83
N GLY A 201 -4.50 -57.93 1.14
CA GLY A 201 -5.85 -57.81 1.73
C GLY A 201 -6.32 -56.49 2.37
N ALA A 202 -7.62 -56.24 2.15
CA ALA A 202 -8.54 -55.27 2.76
C ALA A 202 -8.74 -53.97 1.95
N GLN A 203 -9.64 -53.92 0.97
CA GLN A 203 -11.10 -53.78 1.13
C GLN A 203 -11.50 -52.70 2.16
N HIS A 204 -11.89 -51.52 1.68
CA HIS A 204 -12.98 -50.75 2.26
C HIS A 204 -13.78 -50.01 1.19
N SER A 205 -15.08 -50.09 1.38
CA SER A 205 -16.16 -49.92 0.43
C SER A 205 -16.46 -48.48 0.03
N ALA A 206 -17.05 -48.40 -1.16
CA ALA A 206 -17.86 -47.31 -1.66
C ALA A 206 -18.91 -46.82 -0.63
N GLY A 207 -19.05 -45.50 -0.56
CA GLY A 207 -20.14 -44.79 0.08
C GLY A 207 -20.59 -43.67 -0.83
N GLU A 208 -21.45 -44.03 -1.79
CA GLU A 208 -22.21 -43.14 -2.65
C GLU A 208 -23.40 -42.59 -1.85
N ALA A 209 -23.55 -41.27 -1.77
CA ALA A 209 -24.78 -40.63 -1.33
C ALA A 209 -24.99 -39.33 -2.12
N GLN A 210 -25.83 -39.47 -3.14
CA GLN A 210 -26.48 -38.40 -3.87
C GLN A 210 -27.35 -37.56 -2.92
N ASN A 211 -27.38 -36.25 -3.11
CA ASN A 211 -28.54 -35.42 -2.79
C ASN A 211 -28.51 -34.15 -3.67
N GLU A 212 -29.19 -34.25 -4.80
CA GLU A 212 -29.82 -33.11 -5.48
C GLU A 212 -31.21 -32.90 -4.85
N ALA A 213 -31.51 -31.68 -4.39
CA ALA A 213 -32.87 -31.15 -4.41
C ALA A 213 -32.84 -29.62 -4.31
N ALA A 214 -33.45 -29.01 -5.33
CA ALA A 214 -33.67 -27.59 -5.48
C ALA A 214 -34.61 -26.99 -4.43
N GLY A 215 -34.47 -25.69 -4.20
CA GLY A 215 -35.48 -24.86 -3.56
C GLY A 215 -35.06 -23.39 -3.45
N PRO A 216 -35.66 -22.45 -4.23
CA PRO A 216 -35.46 -21.02 -4.06
C PRO A 216 -36.44 -20.48 -3.01
N ASN A 217 -35.94 -19.89 -1.94
CA ASN A 217 -36.75 -19.13 -0.99
C ASN A 217 -36.33 -17.66 -0.98
N THR A 218 -37.14 -16.85 -1.64
CA THR A 218 -37.38 -15.44 -1.35
C THR A 218 -38.09 -15.27 -0.01
N ALA A 219 -37.50 -14.52 0.93
CA ALA A 219 -38.18 -13.66 1.92
C ALA A 219 -37.07 -12.86 2.66
N THR A 220 -36.94 -11.54 2.52
CA THR A 220 -37.67 -10.44 3.19
C THR A 220 -37.52 -10.43 4.73
N GLY A 221 -36.99 -9.30 5.26
CA GLY A 221 -36.94 -8.95 6.69
C GLY A 221 -35.65 -9.43 7.38
N GLU A 222 -35.05 -8.76 8.34
CA GLU A 222 -35.35 -7.53 9.06
C GLU A 222 -34.09 -7.21 9.90
N GLU A 223 -34.09 -6.03 10.51
CA GLU A 223 -33.06 -5.44 11.37
C GLU A 223 -32.24 -6.39 12.26
N GLY A 224 -30.93 -6.15 12.29
CA GLY A 224 -30.00 -6.76 13.24
C GLY A 224 -28.68 -5.99 13.29
N ALA A 225 -28.75 -4.69 13.62
CA ALA A 225 -27.57 -3.89 13.94
C ALA A 225 -26.97 -4.39 15.28
N GLU A 226 -26.20 -5.47 15.20
CA GLU A 226 -25.38 -5.95 16.31
C GLU A 226 -24.22 -4.97 16.51
N LYS A 227 -24.39 -4.09 17.51
CA LYS A 227 -23.32 -3.30 18.11
C LYS A 227 -22.24 -4.25 18.65
N GLN A 228 -21.23 -4.57 17.85
CA GLN A 228 -19.96 -5.03 18.36
C GLN A 228 -19.21 -3.85 18.97
N SER A 229 -19.57 -3.58 20.23
CA SER A 229 -18.82 -2.79 21.19
C SER A 229 -17.53 -3.54 21.53
N SER A 230 -16.52 -3.45 20.67
CA SER A 230 -15.14 -3.75 21.05
C SER A 230 -14.60 -2.55 21.83
N SER A 231 -14.64 -2.68 23.15
CA SER A 231 -13.97 -1.75 24.06
C SER A 231 -12.48 -1.67 23.72
N PRO A 232 -11.89 -0.48 23.48
CA PRO A 232 -10.44 -0.35 23.51
C PRO A 232 -9.99 -0.58 24.94
N LYS A 233 -9.30 -1.70 25.20
CA LYS A 233 -8.54 -1.89 26.43
C LYS A 233 -7.54 -0.74 26.50
N GLN A 234 -7.81 0.14 27.45
CA GLN A 234 -6.99 1.28 27.86
C GLN A 234 -5.61 0.77 28.28
N GLY A 235 -4.73 0.64 27.30
CA GLY A 235 -3.32 0.31 27.48
C GLY A 235 -2.66 1.43 28.25
N ARG A 236 -2.37 1.15 29.53
CA ARG A 236 -1.67 2.06 30.42
C ARG A 236 -0.30 2.39 29.82
N SER A 237 -0.11 3.65 29.44
CA SER A 237 1.07 4.45 29.75
C SER A 237 2.44 3.85 29.42
N SER A 238 2.73 3.65 28.13
CA SER A 238 4.11 3.55 27.62
C SER A 238 4.57 4.81 26.89
N THR A 239 3.65 5.67 26.44
CA THR A 239 3.97 6.90 25.71
C THR A 239 4.62 7.97 26.58
N LEU A 240 4.41 7.94 27.91
CA LEU A 240 4.97 8.94 28.83
C LEU A 240 6.49 8.79 29.02
N ARG A 241 7.08 7.60 28.76
CA ARG A 241 8.52 7.39 28.88
C ARG A 241 9.31 7.90 27.68
N ILE A 242 8.73 7.84 26.47
CA ILE A 242 9.39 8.33 25.26
C ILE A 242 9.47 9.87 25.25
N PHE A 243 8.43 10.55 25.73
CA PHE A 243 8.44 12.02 25.83
C PHE A 243 9.48 12.55 26.84
N LEU A 244 9.76 11.83 27.92
CA LEU A 244 10.79 12.22 28.89
C LEU A 244 12.21 12.07 28.31
N ILE A 245 12.47 11.04 27.49
CA ILE A 245 13.79 10.84 26.87
C ILE A 245 14.07 11.95 25.83
N LEU A 246 13.08 12.29 25.00
CA LEU A 246 13.26 13.34 23.98
C LEU A 246 13.49 14.74 24.60
N PHE A 247 12.86 15.06 25.74
CA PHE A 247 13.10 16.33 26.43
C PHE A 247 14.51 16.44 27.03
N VAL A 248 15.07 15.34 27.54
CA VAL A 248 16.44 15.33 28.09
C VAL A 248 17.48 15.50 26.96
N PHE A 249 17.29 14.85 25.81
CA PHE A 249 18.20 15.01 24.67
C PHE A 249 18.14 16.41 24.03
N ALA A 250 16.95 17.01 23.92
CA ALA A 250 16.81 18.37 23.39
C ALA A 250 17.52 19.42 24.28
N GLY A 251 17.45 19.25 25.62
CA GLY A 251 18.16 20.13 26.56
C GLY A 251 19.69 20.02 26.45
N ALA A 252 20.22 18.80 26.33
CA ALA A 252 21.66 18.56 26.23
C ALA A 252 22.27 19.15 24.93
N LEU A 253 21.56 19.04 23.80
CA LEU A 253 22.03 19.60 22.52
C LEU A 253 22.07 21.14 22.54
N SER A 254 21.15 21.79 23.25
CA SER A 254 21.13 23.25 23.37
C SER A 254 22.36 23.79 24.13
N VAL A 255 22.80 23.09 25.18
CA VAL A 255 23.99 23.48 25.95
C VAL A 255 25.27 23.32 25.12
N ILE A 256 25.38 22.24 24.34
CA ILE A 256 26.52 21.99 23.45
C ILE A 256 26.60 23.08 22.36
N PHE A 257 25.46 23.45 21.77
CA PHE A 257 25.42 24.50 20.74
C PHE A 257 25.78 25.89 21.30
N CYS A 258 25.38 26.18 22.55
CA CYS A 258 25.72 27.42 23.21
C CYS A 258 27.23 27.50 23.51
N ALA A 259 27.83 26.42 24.01
CA ALA A 259 29.27 26.35 24.30
C ALA A 259 30.14 26.53 23.04
N MET A 260 29.76 25.90 21.92
CA MET A 260 30.48 26.05 20.64
C MET A 260 30.41 27.46 20.07
N ARG A 261 29.34 28.22 20.35
CA ARG A 261 29.19 29.60 19.85
C ARG A 261 30.11 30.58 20.59
N THR A 262 30.35 30.36 21.88
CA THR A 262 31.30 31.18 22.68
C THR A 262 32.77 30.91 22.38
N ALA A 263 33.13 29.72 21.88
CA ALA A 263 34.52 29.40 21.53
C ALA A 263 34.97 29.97 20.17
N ARG A 264 34.03 30.58 19.41
CA ARG A 264 34.27 31.12 18.06
C ARG A 264 34.31 32.65 18.00
N SER A 265 34.21 33.32 19.14
CA SER A 265 34.36 34.78 19.29
C SER A 265 35.62 35.09 20.10
#